data_AF-A0A803LV35-F1
#
_entry.id   AF-A0A803LV35-F1
#
_cell.length_a   1.000
_cell.length_b   1.000
_cell.length_c   1.000
_cell.angle_alpha   90.00
_cell.angle_beta   90.00
_cell.angle_gamma   90.00
#
_symmetry.space_group_name_H-M   'P 1'
#
loop_
_entity.id
_entity.type
_entity.pdbx_description
1 polymer ?
#
loop_
_entity_poly.entity_id
_entity_poly.type
_entity_poly.pdbx_seq_one_letter_code
_entity_poly.pdbx_strand_id
1 'polypeptide(L)'
;KPKLKVEDGLFGTSGGIGFTKENELFVGRVAMIGFAASLLGEAVTGKGILAQLNLETGIPIYEAEPLLLFFILFTLLGAIGALGDRGRFVDDPPTGLEKAVIPPGKGVRSALGLKEGGPLFGFTKSNELFVGRLAQLGFAFSLIGEIITGKGALSQLNIETGVPINEIEPLVLLNVVFFFIAAINPGTGKFITDEEED
;
A
#
# COMPACT_ATOMS: atom_id res chain seq x y z
N LYS A 1 1.04 10.81 36.80
CA LYS A 1 1.87 11.69 35.92
C LYS A 1 0.91 12.47 35.01
N PRO A 2 1.23 13.68 34.52
CA PRO A 2 0.38 14.33 33.52
C PRO A 2 0.39 13.51 32.22
N LYS A 3 -0.77 13.27 31.61
CA LYS A 3 -0.88 12.58 30.31
C LYS A 3 -0.12 13.39 29.26
N LEU A 4 0.81 12.76 28.56
CA LEU A 4 1.53 13.38 27.43
C LEU A 4 0.52 13.60 26.29
N LYS A 5 0.49 14.82 25.75
CA LYS A 5 -0.25 15.10 24.51
C LYS A 5 0.66 14.76 23.34
N VAL A 6 0.30 13.75 22.57
CA VAL A 6 1.02 13.34 21.36
C VAL A 6 0.53 14.20 20.18
N GLU A 7 1.46 14.63 19.33
CA GLU A 7 1.21 15.46 18.15
C GLU A 7 1.16 14.59 16.87
N ASP A 8 0.19 13.68 16.82
CA ASP A 8 0.05 12.65 15.77
C ASP A 8 -1.30 12.67 15.03
N GLY A 9 -2.15 13.66 15.31
CA GLY A 9 -3.43 13.84 14.64
C GLY A 9 -3.33 14.48 13.25
N LEU A 10 -4.48 14.84 12.69
CA LEU A 10 -4.61 15.56 11.41
C LEU A 10 -3.67 16.78 11.36
N PHE A 11 -2.75 16.79 10.38
CA PHE A 11 -1.69 17.79 10.24
C PHE A 11 -0.85 18.03 11.52
N GLY A 12 -0.66 17.00 12.35
CA GLY A 12 0.15 17.05 13.57
C GLY A 12 -0.58 17.62 14.80
N THR A 13 -1.90 17.80 14.75
CA THR A 13 -2.65 18.29 15.91
C THR A 13 -2.66 17.29 17.06
N SER A 14 -2.60 17.77 18.31
CA SER A 14 -2.73 16.94 19.51
C SER A 14 -4.20 16.76 19.97
N GLY A 15 -5.16 17.08 19.10
CA GLY A 15 -6.59 17.13 19.44
C GLY A 15 -7.33 15.78 19.41
N GLY A 16 -6.62 14.68 19.15
CA GLY A 16 -7.25 13.35 18.97
C GLY A 16 -8.09 13.23 17.68
N ILE A 17 -7.94 14.17 16.74
CA ILE A 17 -8.65 14.20 15.46
C ILE A 17 -7.75 13.62 14.36
N GLY A 18 -8.34 12.91 13.41
CA GLY A 18 -7.64 12.31 12.28
C GLY A 18 -7.55 10.79 12.38
N PHE A 19 -6.94 10.19 11.36
CA PHE A 19 -6.76 8.75 11.24
C PHE A 19 -5.92 8.17 12.39
N THR A 20 -6.26 6.95 12.79
CA THR A 20 -5.35 6.06 13.50
C THR A 20 -4.48 5.29 12.50
N LYS A 21 -3.38 4.69 12.97
CA LYS A 21 -2.58 3.79 12.13
C LYS A 21 -3.38 2.61 11.58
N GLU A 22 -4.47 2.17 12.24
CA GLU A 22 -5.36 1.15 11.68
C GLU A 22 -6.17 1.66 10.50
N ASN A 23 -6.61 2.93 10.53
CA ASN A 23 -7.27 3.55 9.39
C ASN A 23 -6.31 3.69 8.22
N GLU A 24 -5.09 4.17 8.46
CA GLU A 24 -4.07 4.27 7.41
C GLU A 24 -3.72 2.90 6.83
N LEU A 25 -3.61 1.86 7.67
CA LEU A 25 -3.35 0.50 7.21
C LEU A 25 -4.45 0.02 6.26
N PHE A 26 -5.72 0.26 6.61
CA PHE A 26 -6.84 -0.08 5.74
C PHE A 26 -6.81 0.68 4.42
N VAL A 27 -6.59 2.01 4.44
CA VAL A 27 -6.46 2.83 3.23
C VAL A 27 -5.28 2.35 2.37
N GLY A 28 -4.16 1.99 3.01
CA GLY A 28 -3.01 1.39 2.37
C GLY A 28 -3.36 0.09 1.64
N ARG A 29 -4.12 -0.82 2.25
CA ARG A 29 -4.61 -2.06 1.60
C ARG A 29 -5.48 -1.76 0.38
N VAL A 30 -6.37 -0.78 0.48
CA VAL A 30 -7.20 -0.34 -0.65
C VAL A 30 -6.33 0.19 -1.79
N ALA A 31 -5.30 0.99 -1.48
CA ALA A 31 -4.36 1.48 -2.47
C ALA A 31 -3.52 0.35 -3.10
N MET A 32 -3.07 -0.63 -2.32
CA MET A 32 -2.38 -1.83 -2.84
C MET A 32 -3.25 -2.57 -3.87
N ILE A 33 -4.53 -2.81 -3.55
CA ILE A 33 -5.46 -3.49 -4.47
C ILE A 33 -5.73 -2.62 -5.70
N GLY A 34 -6.00 -1.33 -5.52
CA GLY A 34 -6.27 -0.39 -6.62
C GLY A 34 -5.10 -0.30 -7.59
N PHE A 35 -3.87 -0.21 -7.06
CA PHE A 35 -2.67 -0.13 -7.88
C PHE A 35 -2.38 -1.45 -8.61
N ALA A 36 -2.51 -2.59 -7.92
CA ALA A 36 -2.36 -3.90 -8.54
C ALA A 36 -3.39 -4.14 -9.65
N ALA A 37 -4.65 -3.73 -9.43
CA ALA A 37 -5.71 -3.82 -10.43
C ALA A 37 -5.46 -2.89 -11.63
N SER A 38 -4.93 -1.69 -11.40
CA SER A 38 -4.51 -0.76 -12.46
C SER A 38 -3.46 -1.41 -13.38
N LEU A 39 -2.38 -1.93 -12.79
CA LEU A 39 -1.29 -2.58 -13.53
C LEU A 39 -1.75 -3.83 -14.29
N LEU A 40 -2.52 -4.70 -13.62
CA LEU A 40 -3.03 -5.93 -14.24
C LEU A 40 -4.05 -5.62 -15.34
N GLY A 41 -4.95 -4.67 -15.10
CA GLY A 41 -5.95 -4.24 -16.07
C GLY A 41 -5.29 -3.68 -17.33
N GLU A 42 -4.26 -2.85 -17.20
CA GLU A 42 -3.51 -2.36 -18.34
C GLU A 42 -2.74 -3.46 -19.06
N ALA A 43 -2.09 -4.38 -18.34
CA ALA A 43 -1.39 -5.51 -18.96
C ALA A 43 -2.34 -6.40 -19.80
N VAL A 44 -3.59 -6.59 -19.36
CA VAL A 44 -4.57 -7.41 -20.06
C VAL A 44 -5.26 -6.66 -21.20
N THR A 45 -5.57 -5.37 -21.02
CA THR A 45 -6.42 -4.62 -21.96
C THR A 45 -5.65 -3.67 -22.86
N GLY A 46 -4.38 -3.37 -22.54
CA GLY A 46 -3.58 -2.32 -23.17
C GLY A 46 -4.03 -0.89 -22.87
N LYS A 47 -4.96 -0.69 -21.92
CA LYS A 47 -5.52 0.62 -21.56
C LYS A 47 -5.23 0.95 -20.10
N GLY A 48 -4.82 2.18 -19.84
CA GLY A 48 -4.68 2.68 -18.47
C GLY A 48 -6.01 2.66 -17.70
N ILE A 49 -5.93 2.77 -16.37
CA ILE A 49 -7.11 2.60 -15.50
C ILE A 49 -8.12 3.73 -15.69
N LEU A 50 -7.66 4.97 -15.91
CA LEU A 50 -8.56 6.11 -16.12
C LEU A 50 -9.30 5.95 -17.45
N ALA A 51 -8.60 5.49 -18.49
CA ALA A 51 -9.23 5.18 -19.77
C ALA A 51 -10.26 4.04 -19.66
N GLN A 52 -10.00 3.02 -18.82
CA GLN A 52 -10.98 1.95 -18.54
C GLN A 52 -12.20 2.44 -17.75
N LEU A 53 -12.04 3.48 -16.93
CA LEU A 53 -13.12 4.13 -16.18
C LEU A 53 -13.84 5.23 -16.98
N ASN A 54 -13.57 5.34 -18.28
CA ASN A 54 -14.16 6.34 -19.18
C ASN A 54 -13.84 7.80 -18.78
N LEU A 55 -12.70 8.02 -18.11
CA LEU A 55 -12.23 9.35 -17.74
C LEU A 55 -11.33 9.94 -18.83
N GLU A 56 -11.35 11.27 -18.96
CA GLU A 56 -10.49 11.99 -19.90
C GLU A 56 -9.01 11.91 -19.48
N THR A 57 -8.14 11.67 -20.45
CA THR A 57 -6.69 11.51 -20.25
C THR A 57 -5.95 12.22 -21.39
N GLY A 58 -4.67 12.54 -21.18
CA GLY A 58 -3.90 13.38 -22.12
C GLY A 58 -4.30 14.86 -22.07
N ILE A 59 -4.79 15.32 -20.91
CA ILE A 59 -5.27 16.68 -20.67
C ILE A 59 -4.46 17.33 -19.54
N PRO A 60 -4.39 18.67 -19.49
CA PRO A 60 -3.82 19.37 -18.35
C PRO A 60 -4.55 19.03 -17.04
N ILE A 61 -3.82 18.95 -15.92
CA ILE A 61 -4.38 18.58 -14.60
C ILE A 61 -5.59 19.44 -14.21
N TYR A 62 -5.60 20.74 -14.53
CA TYR A 62 -6.68 21.65 -14.15
C TYR A 62 -7.99 21.40 -14.92
N GLU A 63 -7.96 20.58 -15.97
CA GLU A 63 -9.13 20.15 -16.75
C GLU A 63 -9.66 18.79 -16.29
N ALA A 64 -8.86 18.03 -15.53
CA ALA A 64 -9.25 16.71 -15.04
C ALA A 64 -10.40 16.79 -14.01
N GLU A 65 -11.12 15.68 -13.87
CA GLU A 65 -12.27 15.63 -12.96
C GLU A 65 -11.89 15.99 -11.51
N PRO A 66 -12.59 16.95 -10.87
CA PRO A 66 -12.25 17.38 -9.51
C PRO A 66 -12.27 16.26 -8.46
N LEU A 67 -13.14 15.26 -8.63
CA LEU A 67 -13.20 14.12 -7.71
C LEU A 67 -11.97 13.22 -7.82
N LEU A 68 -11.43 13.05 -9.03
CA LEU A 68 -10.16 12.35 -9.25
C LEU A 68 -8.99 13.12 -8.63
N LEU A 69 -8.96 14.45 -8.80
CA LEU A 69 -7.93 15.29 -8.17
C LEU A 69 -8.00 15.24 -6.64
N PHE A 70 -9.21 15.24 -6.07
CA PHE A 70 -9.41 15.05 -4.64
C PHE A 70 -8.93 13.66 -4.18
N PHE A 71 -9.22 12.61 -4.95
CA PHE A 71 -8.74 11.26 -4.65
C PHE A 71 -7.21 11.18 -4.65
N ILE A 72 -6.54 11.80 -5.63
CA ILE A 72 -5.08 11.89 -5.70
C ILE A 72 -4.53 12.66 -4.49
N LEU A 73 -5.11 13.83 -4.16
CA LEU A 73 -4.70 14.62 -3.01
C LEU A 73 -4.86 13.84 -1.70
N PHE A 74 -6.01 13.19 -1.49
CA PHE A 74 -6.28 12.33 -0.34
C PHE A 74 -5.25 11.22 -0.23
N THR A 75 -4.94 10.55 -1.35
CA THR A 75 -3.98 9.46 -1.40
C THR A 75 -2.57 9.92 -1.02
N LEU A 76 -2.14 11.08 -1.52
CA LEU A 76 -0.83 11.67 -1.18
C LEU A 76 -0.75 12.11 0.28
N LEU A 77 -1.79 12.80 0.79
CA LEU A 77 -1.84 13.21 2.20
C LEU A 77 -1.88 12.00 3.15
N GLY A 78 -2.58 10.93 2.78
CA GLY A 78 -2.57 9.67 3.50
C GLY A 78 -1.20 9.00 3.49
N ALA A 79 -0.50 9.01 2.34
CA ALA A 79 0.82 8.38 2.21
C ALA A 79 1.87 9.00 3.14
N ILE A 80 1.77 10.30 3.42
CA ILE A 80 2.69 11.03 4.32
C ILE A 80 2.18 11.11 5.77
N GLY A 81 1.04 10.48 6.09
CA GLY A 81 0.44 10.52 7.43
C GLY A 81 -0.20 11.86 7.81
N ALA A 82 -0.39 12.78 6.87
CA ALA A 82 -0.94 14.10 7.15
C ALA A 82 -2.42 14.03 7.56
N LEU A 83 -3.14 12.97 7.20
CA LEU A 83 -4.53 12.72 7.62
C LEU A 83 -4.65 12.22 9.08
N GLY A 84 -3.52 12.01 9.75
CA GLY A 84 -3.40 11.45 11.10
C GLY A 84 -2.64 10.13 11.08
N ASP A 85 -1.77 9.94 12.06
CA ASP A 85 -0.89 8.78 12.24
C ASP A 85 -1.00 8.25 13.69
N ARG A 86 -2.19 8.39 14.29
CA ARG A 86 -2.41 8.22 15.74
C ARG A 86 -2.21 6.79 16.23
N GLY A 87 -1.72 6.65 17.45
CA GLY A 87 -1.42 5.38 18.09
C GLY A 87 -0.17 4.71 17.52
N ARG A 88 0.07 3.46 17.91
CA ARG A 88 1.29 2.72 17.49
C ARG A 88 1.02 1.25 17.31
N PHE A 89 1.78 0.63 16.40
CA PHE A 89 1.87 -0.82 16.32
C PHE A 89 3.02 -1.30 17.19
N VAL A 90 2.74 -2.28 18.03
CA VAL A 90 3.75 -2.98 18.83
C VAL A 90 3.78 -4.45 18.41
N ASP A 91 4.99 -5.00 18.33
CA ASP A 91 5.17 -6.40 17.97
C ASP A 91 4.59 -7.32 19.04
N ASP A 92 4.07 -8.47 18.61
CA ASP A 92 3.67 -9.52 19.53
C ASP A 92 4.91 -10.06 20.26
N PRO A 93 4.83 -10.33 21.57
CA PRO A 93 5.94 -10.94 22.29
C PRO A 93 6.35 -12.24 21.58
N PRO A 94 7.66 -12.53 21.45
CA PRO A 94 8.13 -13.68 20.71
C PRO A 94 7.49 -14.95 21.28
N THR A 95 6.71 -15.64 20.45
CA THR A 95 6.31 -17.01 20.75
C THR A 95 7.61 -17.82 20.84
N GLY A 96 7.83 -18.45 22.00
CA GLY A 96 9.10 -19.10 22.34
C GLY A 96 9.59 -20.08 21.26
N LEU A 97 10.89 -20.40 21.34
CA LEU A 97 11.66 -21.29 20.47
C LEU A 97 11.03 -22.68 20.15
N GLU A 98 9.90 -23.04 20.74
CA GLU A 98 9.23 -24.35 20.60
C GLU A 98 8.58 -24.60 19.23
N LYS A 99 8.37 -23.57 18.40
CA LYS A 99 7.89 -23.75 17.00
C LYS A 99 9.01 -23.80 15.94
N ALA A 100 10.28 -23.81 16.36
CA ALA A 100 11.44 -23.86 15.46
C ALA A 100 11.93 -25.29 15.17
N VAL A 101 11.14 -26.33 15.49
CA VAL A 101 11.45 -27.71 15.09
C VAL A 101 10.79 -27.97 13.75
N ILE A 102 11.59 -28.03 12.68
CA ILE A 102 11.16 -28.34 11.31
C ILE A 102 11.12 -29.87 11.18
N PRO A 103 9.95 -30.54 11.06
CA PRO A 103 9.90 -31.95 10.72
C PRO A 103 10.24 -32.16 9.23
N PRO A 104 10.90 -33.26 8.84
CA PRO A 104 11.25 -33.51 7.44
C PRO A 104 10.01 -33.91 6.61
N GLY A 105 9.68 -33.14 5.56
CA GLY A 105 8.56 -33.44 4.62
C GLY A 105 7.88 -32.22 3.97
N LYS A 106 8.63 -31.15 3.67
CA LYS A 106 8.20 -29.75 3.42
C LYS A 106 6.92 -29.53 2.59
N GLY A 107 6.03 -28.69 3.12
CA GLY A 107 4.91 -28.06 2.39
C GLY A 107 5.36 -26.87 1.52
N VAL A 108 4.47 -26.41 0.62
CA VAL A 108 4.74 -25.36 -0.40
C VAL A 108 5.39 -24.08 0.17
N ARG A 109 5.07 -23.69 1.39
CA ARG A 109 5.60 -22.47 2.03
C ARG A 109 7.09 -22.55 2.36
N SER A 110 7.57 -23.67 2.89
CA SER A 110 8.99 -23.84 3.22
C SER A 110 9.87 -24.13 2.00
N ALA A 111 9.27 -24.55 0.87
CA ALA A 111 9.94 -24.60 -0.44
C ALA A 111 10.21 -23.20 -1.03
N LEU A 112 9.38 -22.21 -0.68
CA LEU A 112 9.53 -20.80 -1.07
C LEU A 112 10.32 -19.96 -0.05
N GLY A 113 10.91 -20.58 0.97
CA GLY A 113 11.67 -19.88 2.02
C GLY A 113 10.79 -19.12 3.03
N LEU A 114 9.49 -19.37 3.07
CA LEU A 114 8.54 -18.71 3.95
C LEU A 114 8.33 -19.50 5.26
N LYS A 115 8.03 -18.79 6.35
CA LYS A 115 7.74 -19.42 7.66
C LYS A 115 6.47 -20.29 7.55
N GLU A 116 6.49 -21.50 8.12
CA GLU A 116 5.34 -22.41 8.09
C GLU A 116 4.16 -21.93 8.96
N GLY A 117 4.43 -21.11 9.97
CA GLY A 117 3.43 -20.42 10.78
C GLY A 117 3.63 -18.90 10.82
N GLY A 118 2.53 -18.14 10.84
CA GLY A 118 2.53 -16.67 10.83
C GLY A 118 2.16 -16.08 9.45
N PRO A 119 2.30 -14.75 9.28
CA PRO A 119 2.00 -14.06 8.03
C PRO A 119 2.85 -14.60 6.87
N LEU A 120 2.30 -14.67 5.66
CA LEU A 120 2.98 -15.26 4.49
C LEU A 120 4.35 -14.63 4.20
N PHE A 121 4.51 -13.32 4.42
CA PHE A 121 5.78 -12.60 4.25
C PHE A 121 6.51 -12.28 5.56
N GLY A 122 5.98 -12.72 6.71
CA GLY A 122 6.52 -12.36 8.02
C GLY A 122 6.45 -10.86 8.36
N PHE A 123 5.61 -10.09 7.65
CA PHE A 123 5.44 -8.65 7.89
C PHE A 123 4.80 -8.36 9.24
N THR A 124 5.30 -7.32 9.91
CA THR A 124 4.60 -6.65 11.00
C THR A 124 3.56 -5.69 10.43
N LYS A 125 2.59 -5.26 11.24
CA LYS A 125 1.62 -4.20 10.83
C LYS A 125 2.32 -2.92 10.37
N SER A 126 3.49 -2.59 10.94
CA SER A 126 4.29 -1.44 10.50
C SER A 126 4.91 -1.62 9.12
N ASN A 127 5.40 -2.83 8.79
CA ASN A 127 5.89 -3.11 7.44
C ASN A 127 4.77 -3.00 6.42
N GLU A 128 3.60 -3.54 6.76
CA GLU A 128 2.43 -3.52 5.90
C GLU A 128 1.91 -2.08 5.68
N LEU A 129 1.90 -1.25 6.71
CA LEU A 129 1.59 0.18 6.61
C LEU A 129 2.53 0.88 5.62
N PHE A 130 3.84 0.61 5.72
CA PHE A 130 4.83 1.19 4.81
C PHE A 130 4.62 0.73 3.36
N VAL A 131 4.34 -0.55 3.13
CA VAL A 131 3.99 -1.07 1.80
C VAL A 131 2.71 -0.41 1.26
N GLY A 132 1.73 -0.16 2.13
CA GLY A 132 0.53 0.60 1.81
C GLY A 132 0.86 2.03 1.35
N ARG A 133 1.72 2.74 2.07
CA ARG A 133 2.18 4.10 1.69
C ARG A 133 2.94 4.10 0.36
N LEU A 134 3.77 3.10 0.10
CA LEU A 134 4.43 2.93 -1.20
C LEU A 134 3.42 2.72 -2.33
N ALA A 135 2.40 1.89 -2.11
CA ALA A 135 1.33 1.69 -3.09
C ALA A 135 0.52 2.98 -3.33
N GLN A 136 0.23 3.76 -2.27
CA GLN A 136 -0.42 5.06 -2.40
C GLN A 136 0.39 6.03 -3.28
N LEU A 137 1.71 6.13 -3.06
CA LEU A 137 2.59 6.99 -3.86
C LEU A 137 2.66 6.52 -5.31
N GLY A 138 2.92 5.22 -5.53
CA GLY A 138 2.98 4.63 -6.87
C GLY A 138 1.67 4.83 -7.64
N PHE A 139 0.53 4.62 -6.98
CA PHE A 139 -0.76 4.81 -7.59
C PHE A 139 -1.03 6.27 -7.92
N ALA A 140 -0.87 7.18 -6.95
CA ALA A 140 -1.10 8.61 -7.17
C ALA A 140 -0.24 9.15 -8.33
N PHE A 141 1.05 8.80 -8.40
CA PHE A 141 1.92 9.25 -9.47
C PHE A 141 1.56 8.64 -10.82
N SER A 142 1.16 7.36 -10.85
CA SER A 142 0.69 6.74 -12.10
C SER A 142 -0.59 7.41 -12.64
N LEU A 143 -1.51 7.80 -11.76
CA LEU A 143 -2.75 8.50 -12.13
C LEU A 143 -2.46 9.90 -12.65
N ILE A 144 -1.57 10.65 -11.97
CA ILE A 144 -1.12 11.95 -12.47
C ILE A 144 -0.46 11.82 -13.84
N GLY A 145 0.42 10.83 -14.01
CA GLY A 145 1.06 10.54 -15.29
C GLY A 145 0.04 10.21 -16.38
N GLU A 146 -1.00 9.43 -16.07
CA GLU A 146 -2.04 9.06 -17.02
C GLU A 146 -2.92 10.25 -17.40
N ILE A 147 -3.28 11.12 -16.44
CA ILE A 147 -4.00 12.38 -16.71
C ILE A 147 -3.24 13.21 -17.73
N ILE A 148 -1.95 13.47 -17.49
CA ILE A 148 -1.15 14.38 -18.33
C ILE A 148 -0.80 13.75 -19.68
N THR A 149 -0.40 12.48 -19.69
CA THR A 149 0.23 11.85 -20.86
C THR A 149 -0.71 10.97 -21.67
N GLY A 150 -1.85 10.56 -21.11
CA GLY A 150 -2.75 9.59 -21.72
C GLY A 150 -2.25 8.14 -21.67
N LYS A 151 -1.15 7.88 -20.95
CA LYS A 151 -0.52 6.55 -20.88
C LYS A 151 -0.72 5.95 -19.50
N GLY A 152 -1.12 4.69 -19.44
CA GLY A 152 -1.27 3.98 -18.17
C GLY A 152 0.05 3.72 -17.45
N ALA A 153 -0.03 3.20 -16.23
CA ALA A 153 1.11 2.91 -15.36
C ALA A 153 2.16 1.97 -16.00
N LEU A 154 1.74 0.90 -16.67
CA LEU A 154 2.64 -0.06 -17.31
C LEU A 154 3.39 0.59 -18.49
N SER A 155 2.66 1.35 -19.31
CA SER A 155 3.23 2.11 -20.42
C SER A 155 4.22 3.17 -19.94
N GLN A 156 3.91 3.86 -18.84
CA GLN A 156 4.82 4.79 -18.18
C GLN A 156 6.09 4.07 -17.71
N LEU A 157 5.98 2.92 -17.05
CA LEU A 157 7.15 2.15 -16.60
C LEU A 157 8.04 1.74 -17.79
N ASN A 158 7.48 1.28 -18.90
CA ASN A 158 8.23 0.95 -20.11
C ASN A 158 9.01 2.15 -20.65
N ILE A 159 8.38 3.34 -20.69
CA ILE A 159 9.01 4.57 -21.19
C ILE A 159 10.13 5.04 -20.27
N GLU A 160 9.87 5.09 -18.96
CA GLU A 160 10.81 5.66 -17.98
C GLU A 160 12.00 4.73 -17.69
N THR A 161 11.79 3.42 -17.74
CA THR A 161 12.87 2.44 -17.52
C THR A 161 13.63 2.08 -18.80
N GLY A 162 13.01 2.29 -19.97
CA GLY A 162 13.51 1.82 -21.26
C GLY A 162 13.45 0.29 -21.43
N VAL A 163 12.91 -0.45 -20.46
CA VAL A 163 12.80 -1.92 -20.50
C VAL A 163 11.60 -2.30 -21.37
N PRO A 164 11.79 -3.12 -22.42
CA PRO A 164 10.71 -3.61 -23.27
C PRO A 164 9.54 -4.23 -22.48
N ILE A 165 8.30 -4.05 -22.97
CA ILE A 165 7.08 -4.49 -22.26
C ILE A 165 7.12 -6.00 -21.97
N ASN A 166 7.59 -6.83 -22.91
CA ASN A 166 7.71 -8.27 -22.72
C ASN A 166 8.68 -8.68 -21.58
N GLU A 167 9.66 -7.82 -21.25
CA GLU A 167 10.60 -8.03 -20.15
C GLU A 167 10.07 -7.45 -18.83
N ILE A 168 9.26 -6.39 -18.89
CA ILE A 168 8.70 -5.74 -17.69
C ILE A 168 7.43 -6.44 -17.18
N GLU A 169 6.65 -7.07 -18.06
CA GLU A 169 5.40 -7.76 -17.73
C GLU A 169 5.55 -8.79 -16.61
N PRO A 170 6.56 -9.69 -16.60
CA PRO A 170 6.74 -10.65 -15.50
C PRO A 170 7.06 -9.97 -14.16
N LEU A 171 7.84 -8.88 -14.18
CA LEU A 171 8.18 -8.10 -12.99
C LEU A 171 6.97 -7.35 -12.44
N VAL A 172 6.12 -6.84 -13.33
CA VAL A 172 4.86 -6.18 -12.96
C VAL A 172 3.87 -7.20 -12.42
N LEU A 173 3.76 -8.39 -13.03
CA LEU A 173 2.91 -9.46 -12.52
C LEU A 173 3.35 -9.91 -11.12
N LEU A 174 4.67 -9.99 -10.86
CA LEU A 174 5.20 -10.25 -9.54
C LEU A 174 4.77 -9.17 -8.54
N ASN A 175 4.83 -7.88 -8.91
CA ASN A 175 4.36 -6.77 -8.08
C ASN A 175 2.85 -6.85 -7.81
N VAL A 176 2.04 -7.19 -8.82
CA VAL A 176 0.59 -7.38 -8.68
C VAL A 176 0.29 -8.47 -7.65
N VAL A 177 0.94 -9.63 -7.77
CA VAL A 177 0.78 -10.74 -6.83
C VAL A 177 1.24 -10.34 -5.43
N PHE A 178 2.39 -9.65 -5.33
CA PHE A 178 2.91 -9.15 -4.05
C PHE A 178 1.92 -8.22 -3.35
N PHE A 179 1.44 -7.17 -4.04
CA PHE A 179 0.49 -6.21 -3.46
C PHE A 179 -0.84 -6.86 -3.12
N PHE A 180 -1.34 -7.77 -3.97
CA PHE A 180 -2.57 -8.50 -3.68
C PHE A 180 -2.42 -9.30 -2.39
N ILE A 181 -1.38 -10.11 -2.26
CA ILE A 181 -1.15 -10.91 -1.05
C ILE A 181 -0.94 -10.01 0.18
N ALA A 182 -0.14 -8.94 0.06
CA ALA A 182 0.11 -8.01 1.15
C ALA A 182 -1.19 -7.33 1.63
N ALA A 183 -2.10 -7.03 0.71
CA ALA A 183 -3.38 -6.38 1.02
C ALA A 183 -4.36 -7.28 1.78
N ILE A 184 -4.31 -8.61 1.60
CA ILE A 184 -5.20 -9.55 2.30
C ILE A 184 -4.55 -10.21 3.52
N ASN A 185 -3.22 -10.29 3.56
CA ASN A 185 -2.51 -10.96 4.64
C ASN A 185 -2.30 -9.99 5.82
N PRO A 186 -2.86 -10.26 7.01
CA PRO A 186 -2.63 -9.42 8.18
C PRO A 186 -1.18 -9.53 8.67
N GLY A 187 -0.53 -8.38 8.91
CA GLY A 187 0.75 -8.35 9.62
C GLY A 187 0.61 -8.74 11.09
N THR A 188 1.71 -9.21 11.70
CA THR A 188 1.79 -9.46 13.15
C THR A 188 1.86 -8.17 13.96
N GLY A 189 1.53 -8.25 15.25
CA GLY A 189 1.51 -7.12 16.17
C GLY A 189 0.12 -6.57 16.43
N LYS A 190 0.02 -5.77 17.49
CA LYS A 190 -1.23 -5.17 17.96
C LYS A 190 -1.17 -3.66 17.90
N PHE A 191 -2.33 -3.05 17.65
CA PHE A 191 -2.49 -1.61 17.74
C PHE A 191 -2.70 -1.23 19.21
N ILE A 192 -2.05 -0.14 19.64
CA ILE A 192 -2.20 0.43 20.97
C ILE A 192 -2.54 1.91 20.79
N THR A 193 -3.56 2.36 21.53
CA THR A 193 -3.96 3.77 21.54
C THR A 193 -3.07 4.58 22.49
N ASP A 194 -2.93 5.88 22.24
CA ASP A 194 -2.09 6.77 23.06
C ASP A 194 -2.62 6.96 24.49
N GLU A 195 -3.87 6.55 24.75
CA GLU A 195 -4.49 6.60 26.08
C GLU A 195 -4.21 5.37 26.95
N GLU A 196 -3.75 4.26 26.36
CA GLU A 196 -3.54 2.97 27.04
C GLU A 196 -2.13 2.80 27.65
N GLU A 197 -1.25 3.81 27.56
CA GLU A 197 0.01 3.83 28.32
C GLU A 197 -0.20 4.38 29.74
N ASP A 198 -0.68 3.53 30.66
CA ASP A 198 -0.48 3.62 32.11
C ASP A 198 -0.09 2.25 32.69
#